data_AF-A0A933HNS3-F1
#
_entry.id   AF-A0A933HNS3-F1
#
_cell.length_a   1.000
_cell.length_b   1.000
_cell.length_c   1.000
_cell.angle_alpha   90.00
_cell.angle_beta   90.00
_cell.angle_gamma   90.00
#
_symmetry.space_group_name_H-M   'P 1'
#
loop_
_entity.id
_entity.type
_entity.pdbx_description
1 polymer ?
#
loop_
_entity_poly.entity_id
_entity_poly.type
_entity_poly.pdbx_seq_one_letter_code
_entity_poly.pdbx_strand_id
1 'polypeptide(L)'
;KVAPWPLAPGARATYVLAAIDRPANAASITANTITDLRRLNLTLADVVDIAADLEPRVETMETAVNDIKNALTDINQKLGRLFWDVDMRASDKSAYFGATVTITVTVTNYLGPVAGTRVEFSTDYGVVSPSSAVTNADGRATTNLLGVEAARPPEENELPVLTNVASKVSLATRGDKSVFYSAMKFEPAEMSVISKYSPSSTFVDVERNLGTILPIPPSKTATVSCYAKEGAGTVVRGIGTVQVSYRQWVRDWVKTKIVDTVKEIDVSSRVGSKFGAAWNGEQKDLNVNFVKEGIGDIYSDVAAESQGKLVKQLFTDVVSDDDLGKAGAAGQSIAQAVASQVGQKTNQAVKTEISNFTNQGLDKSRAAGYQKTILQSSNQANAGVSQGFKMAFGSGGGFNVGG
;
A
#
# COMPACT_ATOMS: atom_id res chain seq x y z
N LYS A 1 -47.87 -33.59 -60.78
CA LYS A 1 -48.04 -35.03 -60.42
C LYS A 1 -48.62 -35.74 -61.64
N VAL A 2 -47.76 -36.32 -62.49
CA VAL A 2 -48.20 -37.18 -63.59
C VAL A 2 -48.15 -38.62 -63.07
N ALA A 3 -49.26 -39.36 -63.19
CA ALA A 3 -49.36 -40.72 -62.72
C ALA A 3 -48.47 -41.66 -63.55
N PRO A 4 -47.80 -42.66 -62.94
CA PRO A 4 -47.10 -43.69 -63.70
C PRO A 4 -48.14 -44.57 -64.41
N TRP A 5 -47.99 -44.72 -65.73
CA TRP A 5 -48.78 -45.69 -66.49
C TRP A 5 -48.35 -47.12 -66.12
N PRO A 6 -49.28 -48.08 -65.96
CA PRO A 6 -48.92 -49.44 -65.65
C PRO A 6 -48.25 -50.09 -66.87
N LEU A 7 -47.00 -50.52 -66.72
CA LEU A 7 -46.31 -51.30 -67.74
C LEU A 7 -46.77 -52.76 -67.69
N ALA A 8 -47.27 -53.27 -68.81
CA ALA A 8 -47.57 -54.69 -68.97
C ALA A 8 -46.29 -55.54 -68.94
N PRO A 9 -46.32 -56.79 -68.46
CA PRO A 9 -45.13 -57.65 -68.40
C PRO A 9 -44.64 -57.97 -69.82
N GLY A 10 -43.43 -57.52 -70.15
CA GLY A 10 -42.79 -57.73 -71.46
C GLY A 10 -42.55 -56.47 -72.31
N ALA A 11 -42.96 -55.29 -71.87
CA ALA A 11 -42.66 -54.04 -72.58
C ALA A 11 -41.19 -53.61 -72.39
N ARG A 12 -40.46 -53.42 -73.49
CA ARG A 12 -39.17 -52.71 -73.48
C ARG A 12 -39.40 -51.32 -72.88
N ALA A 13 -38.58 -50.93 -71.90
CA ALA A 13 -38.72 -49.63 -71.23
C ALA A 13 -38.70 -48.48 -72.27
N THR A 14 -39.83 -47.81 -72.46
CA THR A 14 -39.96 -46.64 -73.32
C THR A 14 -39.53 -45.40 -72.54
N TYR A 15 -38.36 -44.85 -72.85
CA TYR A 15 -37.86 -43.61 -72.23
C TYR A 15 -38.30 -42.39 -73.05
N VAL A 16 -38.94 -41.41 -72.39
CA VAL A 16 -39.30 -40.13 -73.03
C VAL A 16 -38.03 -39.28 -73.15
N LEU A 17 -37.54 -39.07 -74.37
CA LEU A 17 -36.26 -38.38 -74.63
C LEU A 17 -36.39 -36.85 -74.63
N ALA A 18 -37.57 -36.33 -74.94
CA ALA A 18 -37.88 -34.92 -74.89
C ALA A 18 -39.37 -34.74 -74.65
N ALA A 19 -39.73 -33.69 -73.92
CA ALA A 19 -41.11 -33.24 -73.80
C ALA A 19 -41.27 -31.98 -74.67
N ILE A 20 -42.32 -31.95 -75.48
CA ILE A 20 -42.66 -30.76 -76.25
C ILE A 20 -43.78 -30.05 -75.50
N ASP A 21 -43.47 -28.89 -74.92
CA ASP A 21 -44.46 -28.05 -74.30
C ASP A 21 -44.85 -26.96 -75.30
N ARG A 22 -45.95 -27.21 -76.03
CA ARG A 22 -46.42 -26.35 -77.10
C ARG A 22 -47.65 -25.55 -76.65
N PRO A 23 -47.64 -24.21 -76.74
CA PRO A 23 -48.84 -23.41 -76.59
C PRO A 23 -49.90 -23.80 -77.63
N ALA A 24 -51.18 -23.79 -77.25
CA ALA A 24 -52.30 -24.27 -78.08
C ALA A 24 -52.31 -23.67 -79.51
N ASN A 25 -51.83 -22.43 -79.66
CA ASN A 25 -51.95 -21.63 -80.88
C ASN A 25 -50.65 -21.58 -81.71
N ALA A 26 -49.60 -22.31 -81.33
CA ALA A 26 -48.33 -22.26 -82.04
C ALA A 26 -48.41 -22.99 -83.40
N ALA A 27 -48.08 -22.29 -84.49
CA ALA A 27 -48.13 -22.86 -85.85
C ALA A 27 -46.98 -23.84 -86.17
N SER A 28 -45.89 -23.82 -85.39
CA SER A 28 -44.73 -24.70 -85.57
C SER A 28 -44.06 -25.03 -84.23
N ILE A 29 -43.33 -26.17 -84.19
CA ILE A 29 -42.50 -26.57 -83.06
C ILE A 29 -41.13 -25.93 -83.25
N THR A 30 -40.66 -25.18 -82.26
CA THR A 30 -39.33 -24.53 -82.27
C THR A 30 -38.42 -25.14 -81.21
N ALA A 31 -37.11 -24.95 -81.32
CA ALA A 31 -36.14 -25.49 -80.35
C ALA A 31 -36.47 -25.10 -78.89
N ASN A 32 -37.04 -23.91 -78.68
CA ASN A 32 -37.41 -23.40 -77.35
C ASN A 32 -38.67 -24.05 -76.76
N THR A 33 -39.46 -24.77 -77.59
CA THR A 33 -40.65 -25.54 -77.14
C THR A 33 -40.35 -27.01 -76.87
N ILE A 34 -39.09 -27.44 -77.06
CA ILE A 34 -38.63 -28.80 -76.82
C ILE A 34 -37.74 -28.81 -75.57
N THR A 35 -38.24 -29.37 -74.48
CA THR A 35 -37.46 -29.66 -73.28
C THR A 35 -36.77 -31.01 -73.47
N ASP A 36 -35.46 -31.00 -73.75
CA ASP A 36 -34.67 -32.23 -73.87
C ASP A 36 -34.43 -32.84 -72.48
N LEU A 37 -35.22 -33.87 -72.16
CA LEU A 37 -35.16 -34.57 -70.89
C LEU A 37 -33.90 -35.44 -70.77
N ARG A 38 -33.21 -35.75 -71.87
CA ARG A 38 -31.90 -36.42 -71.80
C ARG A 38 -30.85 -35.51 -71.21
N ARG A 39 -30.83 -34.22 -71.59
CA ARG A 39 -29.90 -33.25 -70.99
C ARG A 39 -30.17 -33.05 -69.51
N LEU A 40 -31.43 -32.92 -69.11
CA LEU A 40 -31.81 -32.82 -67.70
C LEU A 40 -31.46 -34.08 -66.90
N ASN A 41 -31.72 -35.27 -67.46
CA ASN A 41 -31.37 -36.54 -66.80
C ASN A 41 -29.86 -36.77 -66.74
N LEU A 42 -29.09 -36.35 -67.75
CA LEU A 42 -27.62 -36.35 -67.73
C LEU A 42 -27.11 -35.41 -66.64
N THR A 43 -27.60 -34.18 -66.56
CA THR A 43 -27.21 -33.24 -65.50
C THR A 43 -27.62 -33.73 -64.10
N LEU A 44 -28.74 -34.44 -63.98
CA LEU A 44 -29.18 -35.00 -62.69
C LEU A 44 -28.34 -36.21 -62.30
N ALA A 45 -27.94 -37.04 -63.27
CA ALA A 45 -27.00 -38.15 -63.04
C ALA A 45 -25.64 -37.62 -62.59
N ASP A 46 -25.10 -36.58 -63.26
CA ASP A 46 -23.86 -35.93 -62.87
C ASP A 46 -23.94 -35.35 -61.43
N VAL A 47 -25.08 -34.74 -61.07
CA VAL A 47 -25.31 -34.22 -59.72
C VAL A 47 -25.41 -35.34 -58.68
N VAL A 48 -26.04 -36.47 -59.03
CA VAL A 48 -26.13 -37.65 -58.15
C VAL A 48 -24.76 -38.30 -57.97
N ASP A 49 -23.95 -38.39 -59.02
CA ASP A 49 -22.59 -38.93 -58.94
C ASP A 49 -21.68 -38.01 -58.10
N ILE A 50 -21.80 -36.69 -58.25
CA ILE A 50 -21.13 -35.71 -57.38
C ILE A 50 -21.61 -35.84 -55.93
N ALA A 51 -22.92 -36.00 -55.70
CA ALA A 51 -23.46 -36.19 -54.36
C ALA A 51 -22.96 -37.49 -53.72
N ALA A 52 -22.91 -38.59 -54.49
CA ALA A 52 -22.39 -39.88 -54.05
C ALA A 52 -20.88 -39.85 -53.76
N ASP A 53 -20.10 -39.00 -54.45
CA ASP A 53 -18.68 -38.75 -54.12
C ASP A 53 -18.53 -37.86 -52.87
N LEU A 54 -19.44 -36.90 -52.66
CA LEU A 54 -19.38 -35.98 -51.52
C LEU A 54 -19.84 -36.62 -50.20
N GLU A 55 -20.83 -37.52 -50.20
CA GLU A 55 -21.31 -38.21 -48.99
C GLU A 55 -20.18 -38.88 -48.16
N PRO A 56 -19.33 -39.76 -48.71
CA PRO A 56 -18.26 -40.39 -47.95
C PRO A 56 -17.18 -39.38 -47.50
N ARG A 57 -16.99 -38.29 -48.24
CA ARG A 57 -16.08 -37.20 -47.86
C ARG A 57 -16.62 -36.43 -46.65
N VAL A 58 -17.93 -36.19 -46.59
CA VAL A 58 -18.59 -35.58 -45.44
C VAL A 58 -18.51 -36.50 -44.22
N GLU A 59 -18.78 -37.80 -44.37
CA GLU A 59 -18.67 -38.78 -43.28
C GLU A 59 -17.23 -38.88 -42.73
N THR A 60 -16.24 -38.87 -43.62
CA THR A 60 -14.81 -38.82 -43.23
C THR A 60 -14.49 -37.54 -42.46
N MET A 61 -15.04 -36.40 -42.92
CA MET A 61 -14.85 -35.11 -42.25
C MET A 61 -15.53 -35.06 -40.88
N GLU A 62 -16.73 -35.63 -40.74
CA GLU A 62 -17.43 -35.73 -39.45
C GLU A 62 -16.64 -36.59 -38.46
N THR A 63 -16.11 -37.73 -38.92
CA THR A 63 -15.25 -38.60 -38.10
C THR A 63 -14.01 -37.84 -37.63
N ALA A 64 -13.31 -37.17 -38.56
CA ALA A 64 -12.13 -36.37 -38.22
C ALA A 64 -12.45 -35.24 -37.24
N VAL A 65 -13.60 -34.57 -37.38
CA VAL A 65 -14.05 -33.52 -36.45
C VAL A 65 -14.31 -34.08 -35.05
N ASN A 66 -14.92 -35.27 -34.94
CA ASN A 66 -15.17 -35.91 -33.66
C ASN A 66 -13.86 -36.35 -32.98
N ASP A 67 -12.90 -36.87 -33.75
CA ASP A 67 -11.57 -37.22 -33.24
C ASP A 67 -10.82 -35.98 -32.72
N ILE A 68 -10.88 -34.86 -33.44
CA ILE A 68 -10.29 -33.59 -32.99
C ILE A 68 -10.96 -33.11 -31.70
N LYS A 69 -12.29 -33.19 -31.58
CA LYS A 69 -13.01 -32.82 -30.34
C LYS A 69 -12.58 -33.67 -29.15
N ASN A 70 -12.42 -34.98 -29.36
CA ASN A 70 -11.95 -35.90 -28.33
C ASN A 70 -10.50 -35.59 -27.91
N ALA A 71 -9.62 -35.36 -28.89
CA ALA A 71 -8.22 -34.99 -28.64
C ALA A 71 -8.12 -33.65 -27.89
N LEU A 72 -8.92 -32.65 -28.26
CA LEU A 72 -8.96 -31.36 -27.56
C LEU A 72 -9.46 -31.51 -26.12
N THR A 73 -10.43 -32.39 -25.89
CA THR A 73 -10.94 -32.71 -24.55
C THR A 73 -9.86 -33.38 -23.69
N ASP A 74 -9.09 -34.32 -24.26
CA ASP A 74 -7.98 -34.98 -23.57
C ASP A 74 -6.81 -34.01 -23.28
N ILE A 75 -6.50 -33.10 -24.22
CA ILE A 75 -5.51 -32.03 -24.01
C ILE A 75 -5.96 -31.10 -22.88
N ASN A 76 -7.21 -30.65 -22.87
CA ASN A 76 -7.76 -29.85 -21.78
C ASN A 76 -7.73 -30.63 -20.44
N GLN A 77 -8.05 -31.93 -20.51
CA GLN A 77 -7.79 -32.98 -19.51
C GLN A 77 -6.41 -32.84 -18.85
N LYS A 78 -5.39 -32.98 -19.70
CA LYS A 78 -3.97 -33.02 -19.32
C LYS A 78 -3.45 -31.67 -18.86
N LEU A 79 -3.84 -30.58 -19.52
CA LEU A 79 -3.45 -29.23 -19.11
C LEU A 79 -4.06 -28.85 -17.76
N GLY A 80 -5.33 -29.20 -17.51
CA GLY A 80 -5.99 -29.00 -16.22
C GLY A 80 -5.39 -29.83 -15.08
N ARG A 81 -4.73 -30.95 -15.42
CA ARG A 81 -3.91 -31.72 -14.46
C ARG A 81 -2.55 -31.10 -14.18
N LEU A 82 -1.99 -30.37 -15.15
CA LEU A 82 -0.66 -29.77 -15.05
C LEU A 82 -0.69 -28.46 -14.27
N PHE A 83 -1.68 -27.61 -14.53
CA PHE A 83 -1.82 -26.29 -13.93
C PHE A 83 -2.94 -26.24 -12.89
N TRP A 84 -2.65 -25.59 -11.76
CA TRP A 84 -3.64 -25.25 -10.75
C TRP A 84 -3.99 -23.78 -10.86
N ASP A 85 -5.28 -23.49 -10.71
CA ASP A 85 -5.77 -22.14 -10.54
C ASP A 85 -5.62 -21.73 -9.07
N VAL A 86 -5.14 -20.51 -8.86
CA VAL A 86 -4.76 -20.00 -7.53
C VAL A 86 -5.40 -18.63 -7.34
N ASP A 87 -6.51 -18.60 -6.61
CA ASP A 87 -7.18 -17.36 -6.22
C ASP A 87 -6.60 -16.89 -4.87
N MET A 88 -6.15 -15.63 -4.82
CA MET A 88 -5.63 -15.01 -3.60
C MET A 88 -6.49 -13.83 -3.20
N ARG A 89 -6.91 -13.81 -1.93
CA ARG A 89 -7.71 -12.73 -1.36
C ARG A 89 -7.09 -12.22 -0.07
N ALA A 90 -6.98 -10.91 0.05
CA ALA A 90 -6.67 -10.26 1.30
C ALA A 90 -7.97 -9.95 2.06
N SER A 91 -7.96 -10.04 3.40
CA SER A 91 -9.07 -9.57 4.24
C SER A 91 -9.38 -8.10 3.97
N ASP A 92 -8.32 -7.32 3.75
CA ASP A 92 -8.38 -5.89 3.50
C ASP A 92 -7.45 -5.50 2.35
N LYS A 93 -7.94 -4.64 1.45
CA LYS A 93 -7.11 -4.10 0.36
C LYS A 93 -6.15 -3.01 0.82
N SER A 94 -6.41 -2.42 1.98
CA SER A 94 -5.56 -1.40 2.57
C SER A 94 -5.58 -1.48 4.09
N ALA A 95 -4.42 -1.26 4.71
CA ALA A 95 -4.27 -1.20 6.16
C ALA A 95 -3.28 -0.10 6.55
N TYR A 96 -3.05 0.09 7.85
CA TYR A 96 -2.03 1.02 8.35
C TYR A 96 -0.71 0.30 8.60
N PHE A 97 0.41 1.02 8.53
CA PHE A 97 1.69 0.51 9.01
C PHE A 97 1.54 -0.13 10.41
N GLY A 98 2.10 -1.33 10.57
CA GLY A 98 2.00 -2.14 11.79
C GLY A 98 0.73 -3.02 11.89
N ALA A 99 -0.23 -2.87 10.97
CA ALA A 99 -1.41 -3.72 10.93
C ALA A 99 -1.12 -5.07 10.25
N THR A 100 -1.85 -6.10 10.69
CA THR A 100 -1.85 -7.43 10.10
C THR A 100 -3.04 -7.58 9.16
N VAL A 101 -2.81 -8.13 7.98
CA VAL A 101 -3.83 -8.47 6.99
C VAL A 101 -3.77 -9.97 6.72
N THR A 102 -4.91 -10.66 6.81
CA THR A 102 -4.96 -12.09 6.52
C THR A 102 -5.08 -12.30 5.02
N ILE A 103 -4.18 -13.11 4.47
CA ILE A 103 -4.20 -13.56 3.08
C ILE A 103 -4.75 -14.98 3.05
N THR A 104 -5.80 -15.19 2.27
CA THR A 104 -6.40 -16.49 2.00
C THR A 104 -6.12 -16.88 0.56
N VAL A 105 -5.57 -18.06 0.37
CA VAL A 105 -5.33 -18.67 -0.94
C VAL A 105 -6.29 -19.82 -1.12
N THR A 106 -6.92 -19.91 -2.29
CA THR A 106 -7.73 -21.05 -2.70
C THR A 106 -7.09 -21.67 -3.93
N VAL A 107 -6.73 -22.95 -3.83
CA VAL A 107 -6.10 -23.71 -4.92
C VAL A 107 -7.13 -24.69 -5.49
N THR A 108 -7.38 -24.58 -6.78
CA THR A 108 -8.31 -25.43 -7.53
C THR A 108 -7.64 -26.03 -8.75
N ASN A 109 -8.11 -27.20 -9.17
CA ASN A 109 -7.77 -27.80 -10.45
C ASN A 109 -9.07 -28.15 -11.18
N TYR A 110 -8.97 -28.82 -12.34
CA TYR A 110 -10.14 -29.21 -13.13
C TYR A 110 -11.12 -30.18 -12.43
N LEU A 111 -10.69 -30.86 -11.35
CA LEU A 111 -11.52 -31.76 -10.54
C LEU A 111 -12.13 -31.07 -9.32
N GLY A 112 -11.71 -29.84 -9.00
CA GLY A 112 -12.16 -29.10 -7.83
C GLY A 112 -11.01 -28.65 -6.91
N PRO A 113 -11.29 -28.42 -5.62
CA PRO A 113 -10.28 -27.94 -4.67
C PRO A 113 -9.15 -28.93 -4.44
N VAL A 114 -7.91 -28.43 -4.32
CA VAL A 114 -6.72 -29.26 -4.11
C VAL A 114 -6.29 -29.22 -2.66
N ALA A 115 -6.60 -30.27 -1.91
CA ALA A 115 -6.21 -30.42 -0.50
C ALA A 115 -4.77 -30.95 -0.32
N GLY A 116 -4.16 -30.72 0.84
CA GLY A 116 -2.85 -31.28 1.21
C GLY A 116 -1.65 -30.69 0.45
N THR A 117 -1.88 -29.60 -0.28
CA THR A 117 -0.87 -28.94 -1.12
C THR A 117 -0.11 -27.91 -0.32
N ARG A 118 1.21 -27.86 -0.48
CA ARG A 118 2.05 -26.83 0.16
C ARG A 118 1.99 -25.55 -0.67
N VAL A 119 1.63 -24.44 -0.02
CA VAL A 119 1.67 -23.09 -0.56
C VAL A 119 2.81 -22.35 0.11
N GLU A 120 3.77 -21.87 -0.67
CA GLU A 120 4.86 -21.02 -0.19
C GLU A 120 4.56 -19.55 -0.52
N PHE A 121 4.82 -18.66 0.43
CA PHE A 121 4.53 -17.24 0.34
C PHE A 121 5.80 -16.40 0.37
N SER A 122 5.81 -15.35 -0.43
CA SER A 122 6.86 -14.32 -0.42
C SER A 122 6.24 -12.94 -0.59
N THR A 123 6.90 -11.90 -0.11
CA THR A 123 6.47 -10.51 -0.33
C THR A 123 7.65 -9.60 -0.64
N ASP A 124 7.38 -8.54 -1.40
CA ASP A 124 8.34 -7.45 -1.70
C ASP A 124 8.39 -6.39 -0.58
N TYR A 125 7.39 -6.35 0.30
CA TYR A 125 7.31 -5.43 1.43
C TYR A 125 6.48 -6.02 2.56
N GLY A 126 6.94 -5.85 3.80
CA GLY A 126 6.31 -6.45 4.96
C GLY A 126 6.89 -7.81 5.31
N VAL A 127 6.20 -8.49 6.23
CA VAL A 127 6.58 -9.82 6.70
C VAL A 127 5.38 -10.73 6.55
N VAL A 128 5.59 -11.89 5.92
CA VAL A 128 4.57 -12.92 5.78
C VAL A 128 4.84 -14.05 6.76
N SER A 129 3.84 -14.42 7.57
CA SER A 129 3.96 -15.51 8.54
C SER A 129 2.63 -16.28 8.71
N PRO A 130 2.63 -17.62 8.58
CA PRO A 130 3.77 -18.44 8.19
C PRO A 130 4.15 -18.23 6.71
N SER A 131 5.44 -18.39 6.37
CA SER A 131 5.92 -18.32 4.98
C SER A 131 5.54 -19.55 4.14
N SER A 132 4.98 -20.59 4.74
CA SER A 132 4.32 -21.68 4.02
C SER A 132 3.15 -22.25 4.82
N ALA A 133 2.09 -22.65 4.13
CA ALA A 133 0.93 -23.33 4.71
C ALA A 133 0.47 -24.48 3.82
N VAL A 134 -0.29 -25.42 4.40
CA VAL A 134 -0.85 -26.56 3.66
C VAL A 134 -2.34 -26.32 3.45
N THR A 135 -2.84 -26.59 2.23
CA THR A 135 -4.26 -26.43 1.92
C THR A 135 -5.12 -27.45 2.67
N ASN A 136 -6.27 -26.98 3.18
CA ASN A 136 -7.28 -27.82 3.82
C ASN A 136 -8.16 -28.56 2.77
N ALA A 137 -9.21 -29.25 3.22
CA ALA A 137 -10.14 -29.99 2.36
C ALA A 137 -10.83 -29.12 1.28
N ASP A 138 -11.02 -27.83 1.55
CA ASP A 138 -11.60 -26.85 0.62
C ASP A 138 -10.54 -26.22 -0.31
N GLY A 139 -9.32 -26.76 -0.34
CA GLY A 139 -8.20 -26.21 -1.09
C GLY A 139 -7.68 -24.88 -0.55
N ARG A 140 -7.98 -24.53 0.71
CA ARG A 140 -7.64 -23.22 1.30
C ARG A 140 -6.42 -23.27 2.20
N ALA A 141 -5.54 -22.29 2.04
CA ALA A 141 -4.41 -22.01 2.94
C ALA A 141 -4.42 -20.53 3.34
N THR A 142 -3.96 -20.22 4.55
CA THR A 142 -3.91 -18.85 5.06
C THR A 142 -2.51 -18.45 5.52
N THR A 143 -2.22 -17.17 5.41
CA THR A 143 -1.03 -16.54 5.99
C THR A 143 -1.36 -15.11 6.42
N ASN A 144 -0.54 -14.53 7.28
CA ASN A 144 -0.67 -13.15 7.72
C ASN A 144 0.42 -12.28 7.10
N LEU A 145 0.04 -11.13 6.57
CA LEU A 145 0.93 -10.09 6.08
C LEU A 145 0.97 -8.93 7.09
N LEU A 146 2.15 -8.62 7.59
CA LEU A 146 2.39 -7.50 8.50
C LEU A 146 3.13 -6.38 7.78
N GLY A 147 2.53 -5.19 7.75
CA GLY A 147 3.03 -4.05 6.97
C GLY A 147 4.14 -3.25 7.64
N VAL A 148 5.29 -3.88 7.90
CA VAL A 148 6.48 -3.25 8.49
C VAL A 148 7.69 -3.33 7.58
N GLU A 149 8.58 -2.35 7.64
CA GLU A 149 9.83 -2.37 6.89
C GLU A 149 10.95 -2.95 7.76
N ALA A 150 11.00 -4.28 7.89
CA ALA A 150 12.06 -4.93 8.66
C ALA A 150 12.79 -6.01 7.88
N ALA A 151 14.11 -6.00 8.01
CA ALA A 151 14.99 -7.05 7.53
C ALA A 151 14.77 -8.38 8.27
N ARG A 152 14.09 -8.35 9.42
CA ARG A 152 13.75 -9.52 10.24
C ARG A 152 12.27 -9.48 10.62
N PRO A 153 11.61 -10.64 10.73
CA PRO A 153 10.26 -10.73 11.27
C PRO A 153 10.18 -10.12 12.68
N PRO A 154 9.06 -9.47 13.04
CA PRO A 154 8.85 -9.04 14.41
C PRO A 154 8.87 -10.20 15.39
N GLU A 155 9.36 -9.94 16.60
CA GLU A 155 9.35 -10.93 17.67
C GLU A 155 7.90 -11.19 18.11
N GLU A 156 7.63 -12.39 18.61
CA GLU A 156 6.25 -12.83 18.93
C GLU A 156 5.60 -11.93 20.00
N ASN A 157 6.39 -11.43 20.96
CA ASN A 157 5.96 -10.47 21.97
C ASN A 157 5.70 -9.04 21.43
N GLU A 158 6.18 -8.70 20.23
CA GLU A 158 5.99 -7.39 19.61
C GLU A 158 4.73 -7.32 18.73
N LEU A 159 4.23 -8.47 18.26
CA LEU A 159 3.01 -8.55 17.43
C LEU A 159 1.77 -7.95 18.12
N PRO A 160 1.50 -8.22 19.42
CA PRO A 160 0.38 -7.57 20.12
C PRO A 160 0.56 -6.05 20.21
N VAL A 161 1.80 -5.58 20.39
CA VAL A 161 2.11 -4.15 20.48
C VAL A 161 1.85 -3.45 19.14
N LEU A 162 2.33 -4.02 18.03
CA LEU A 162 2.05 -3.51 16.68
C LEU A 162 0.54 -3.49 16.36
N THR A 163 -0.16 -4.53 16.77
CA THR A 163 -1.63 -4.62 16.61
C THR A 163 -2.33 -3.51 17.39
N ASN A 164 -1.91 -3.23 18.62
CA ASN A 164 -2.47 -2.14 19.42
C ASN A 164 -2.19 -0.76 18.80
N VAL A 165 -0.96 -0.56 18.30
CA VAL A 165 -0.57 0.66 17.58
C VAL A 165 -1.47 0.88 16.37
N ALA A 166 -1.65 -0.14 15.53
CA ALA A 166 -2.52 -0.08 14.36
C ALA A 166 -3.98 0.21 14.74
N SER A 167 -4.47 -0.38 15.83
CA SER A 167 -5.82 -0.11 16.37
C SER A 167 -5.98 1.35 16.78
N LYS A 168 -5.03 1.92 17.52
CA LYS A 168 -5.04 3.35 17.91
C LYS A 168 -5.08 4.28 16.70
N VAL A 169 -4.33 3.95 15.64
CA VAL A 169 -4.35 4.72 14.37
C VAL A 169 -5.69 4.60 13.67
N SER A 170 -6.27 3.40 13.64
CA SER A 170 -7.60 3.18 13.08
C SER A 170 -8.67 3.96 13.83
N LEU A 171 -8.61 4.00 15.17
CA LEU A 171 -9.53 4.78 16.00
C LEU A 171 -9.38 6.30 15.80
N ALA A 172 -8.17 6.76 15.50
CA ALA A 172 -7.91 8.15 15.15
C ALA A 172 -8.28 8.50 13.69
N THR A 173 -8.68 7.51 12.88
CA THR A 173 -9.08 7.73 11.49
C THR A 173 -10.54 8.15 11.40
N ARG A 174 -10.80 9.24 10.69
CA ARG A 174 -12.15 9.78 10.43
C ARG A 174 -12.75 9.16 9.17
N GLY A 175 -14.05 9.32 8.97
CA GLY A 175 -14.78 8.77 7.81
C GLY A 175 -14.28 9.27 6.45
N ASP A 176 -13.63 10.44 6.40
CA ASP A 176 -12.97 11.01 5.22
C ASP A 176 -11.57 10.41 4.94
N LYS A 177 -11.17 9.39 5.72
CA LYS A 177 -9.85 8.73 5.71
C LYS A 177 -8.70 9.61 6.20
N SER A 178 -8.99 10.76 6.79
CA SER A 178 -7.98 11.56 7.50
C SER A 178 -7.67 11.00 8.88
N VAL A 179 -6.42 11.16 9.32
CA VAL A 179 -5.97 10.70 10.64
C VAL A 179 -5.82 11.91 11.57
N PHE A 180 -6.49 11.87 12.73
CA PHE A 180 -6.40 12.92 13.74
C PHE A 180 -5.17 12.71 14.63
N TYR A 181 -4.00 13.06 14.10
CA TYR A 181 -2.69 12.80 14.70
C TYR A 181 -2.49 13.39 16.10
N SER A 182 -3.11 14.53 16.39
CA SER A 182 -3.00 15.21 17.68
C SER A 182 -3.56 14.38 18.84
N ALA A 183 -4.62 13.60 18.61
CA ALA A 183 -5.22 12.73 19.62
C ALA A 183 -4.44 11.42 19.86
N MET A 184 -3.54 11.03 18.95
CA MET A 184 -2.79 9.78 19.09
C MET A 184 -1.66 9.94 20.09
N LYS A 185 -1.64 9.06 21.10
CA LYS A 185 -0.60 8.96 22.11
C LYS A 185 -0.19 7.50 22.25
N PHE A 186 1.08 7.28 22.52
CA PHE A 186 1.67 5.94 22.58
C PHE A 186 2.39 5.75 23.89
N GLU A 187 2.39 4.53 24.39
CA GLU A 187 3.21 4.12 25.53
C GLU A 187 4.68 4.01 25.11
N PRO A 188 5.63 4.08 26.07
CA PRO A 188 7.06 3.93 25.77
C PRO A 188 7.40 2.65 25.00
N ALA A 189 6.77 1.51 25.32
CA ALA A 189 6.98 0.24 24.62
C ALA A 189 6.48 0.31 23.17
N GLU A 190 5.33 0.93 22.93
CA GLU A 190 4.78 1.14 21.58
C GLU A 190 5.69 2.06 20.75
N MET A 191 6.20 3.13 21.36
CA MET A 191 7.16 4.04 20.73
C MET A 191 8.46 3.35 20.33
N SER A 192 8.97 2.46 21.18
CA SER A 192 10.14 1.63 20.87
C SER A 192 9.89 0.76 19.64
N VAL A 193 8.75 0.06 19.59
CA VAL A 193 8.36 -0.80 18.47
C VAL A 193 8.14 0.01 17.20
N ILE A 194 7.44 1.15 17.25
CA ILE A 194 7.27 2.06 16.11
C ILE A 194 8.65 2.49 15.58
N SER A 195 9.58 2.85 16.47
CA SER A 195 10.93 3.25 16.09
C SER A 195 11.73 2.11 15.46
N LYS A 196 11.62 0.88 15.99
CA LYS A 196 12.32 -0.32 15.49
C LYS A 196 11.89 -0.69 14.08
N TYR A 197 10.59 -0.56 13.78
CA TYR A 197 9.99 -1.03 12.52
C TYR A 197 9.79 0.08 11.47
N SER A 198 10.01 1.34 11.83
CA SER A 198 9.96 2.46 10.88
C SER A 198 11.33 2.65 10.22
N PRO A 199 11.38 2.89 8.90
CA PRO A 199 12.62 3.24 8.21
C PRO A 199 13.29 4.45 8.87
N SER A 200 14.62 4.46 8.97
CA SER A 200 15.37 5.60 9.52
C SER A 200 15.07 6.91 8.77
N SER A 201 14.83 6.83 7.46
CA SER A 201 14.42 7.95 6.60
C SER A 201 13.09 8.59 7.01
N THR A 202 12.25 7.89 7.78
CA THR A 202 11.02 8.44 8.39
C THR A 202 11.33 9.59 9.34
N PHE A 203 12.48 9.52 10.02
CA PHE A 203 12.86 10.43 11.09
C PHE A 203 13.89 11.49 10.67
N VAL A 204 14.41 11.42 9.44
CA VAL A 204 15.35 12.40 8.90
C VAL A 204 14.62 13.66 8.42
N ASP A 205 15.16 14.83 8.76
CA ASP A 205 14.64 16.15 8.36
C ASP A 205 13.13 16.34 8.67
N VAL A 206 12.66 15.82 9.80
CA VAL A 206 11.24 15.88 10.18
C VAL A 206 10.77 17.30 10.49
N GLU A 207 11.69 18.16 10.89
CA GLU A 207 11.49 19.60 11.13
C GLU A 207 11.32 20.42 9.84
N ARG A 208 11.60 19.84 8.67
CA ARG A 208 11.34 20.53 7.39
C ARG A 208 9.86 20.46 7.03
N ASN A 209 9.31 21.62 6.64
CA ASN A 209 7.92 21.76 6.16
C ASN A 209 6.88 21.30 7.18
N LEU A 210 7.00 21.76 8.43
CA LEU A 210 6.03 21.51 9.51
C LEU A 210 4.62 22.08 9.25
N GLY A 211 4.44 22.89 8.20
CA GLY A 211 3.18 23.58 7.88
C GLY A 211 2.17 22.79 7.04
N THR A 212 2.56 21.67 6.42
CA THR A 212 1.65 20.90 5.54
C THR A 212 1.63 19.43 5.96
N ILE A 213 0.66 19.08 6.79
CA ILE A 213 0.31 17.69 7.09
C ILE A 213 -0.72 17.28 6.04
N LEU A 214 -0.41 16.23 5.27
CA LEU A 214 -1.33 15.73 4.25
C LEU A 214 -2.52 15.05 4.94
N PRO A 215 -3.75 15.24 4.43
CA PRO A 215 -4.94 14.64 5.05
C PRO A 215 -4.92 13.11 4.92
N ILE A 216 -4.31 12.57 3.86
CA ILE A 216 -4.22 11.13 3.62
C ILE A 216 -2.74 10.73 3.70
N PRO A 217 -2.38 9.77 4.56
CA PRO A 217 -0.99 9.32 4.66
C PRO A 217 -0.54 8.66 3.35
N PRO A 218 0.72 8.87 2.91
CA PRO A 218 1.27 8.17 1.76
C PRO A 218 1.20 6.66 1.97
N SER A 219 1.11 5.87 0.90
CA SER A 219 0.98 4.42 1.02
C SER A 219 2.12 3.68 0.34
N LYS A 220 2.47 2.51 0.89
CA LYS A 220 3.42 1.56 0.32
C LYS A 220 2.68 0.26 0.02
N THR A 221 2.78 -0.22 -1.21
CA THR A 221 2.10 -1.45 -1.64
C THR A 221 3.00 -2.65 -1.35
N ALA A 222 2.45 -3.64 -0.66
CA ALA A 222 3.00 -4.98 -0.58
C ALA A 222 2.36 -5.86 -1.65
N THR A 223 3.18 -6.49 -2.47
CA THR A 223 2.80 -7.59 -3.34
C THR A 223 3.16 -8.89 -2.64
N VAL A 224 2.15 -9.71 -2.35
CA VAL A 224 2.34 -11.07 -1.85
C VAL A 224 2.20 -12.01 -3.03
N SER A 225 3.22 -12.81 -3.28
CA SER A 225 3.21 -13.89 -4.26
C SER A 225 3.12 -15.23 -3.54
N CYS A 226 2.42 -16.19 -4.12
CA CYS A 226 2.44 -17.56 -3.64
C CYS A 226 2.71 -18.57 -4.74
N TYR A 227 3.33 -19.68 -4.34
CA TYR A 227 3.67 -20.81 -5.20
C TYR A 227 3.02 -22.07 -4.61
N ALA A 228 2.04 -22.63 -5.32
CA ALA A 228 1.39 -23.88 -4.95
C ALA A 228 2.17 -25.07 -5.53
N LYS A 229 2.63 -25.96 -4.65
CA LYS A 229 3.51 -27.09 -4.98
C LYS A 229 2.86 -28.43 -4.68
N GLU A 230 3.15 -29.40 -5.53
CA GLU A 230 2.69 -30.77 -5.31
C GLU A 230 3.45 -31.44 -4.16
N GLY A 231 2.75 -31.66 -3.05
CA GLY A 231 3.34 -32.26 -1.84
C GLY A 231 4.53 -31.47 -1.31
N ALA A 232 5.61 -32.17 -0.96
CA ALA A 232 6.89 -31.57 -0.56
C ALA A 232 7.87 -31.36 -1.75
N GLY A 233 7.40 -31.56 -2.98
CA GLY A 233 8.23 -31.50 -4.18
C GLY A 233 8.62 -30.08 -4.60
N THR A 234 9.46 -29.97 -5.63
CA THR A 234 9.89 -28.69 -6.24
C THR A 234 8.98 -28.22 -7.36
N VAL A 235 8.04 -29.05 -7.81
CA VAL A 235 7.16 -28.76 -8.94
C VAL A 235 6.10 -27.75 -8.52
N VAL A 236 6.20 -26.54 -9.06
CA VAL A 236 5.19 -25.49 -8.92
C VAL A 236 4.11 -25.74 -9.97
N ARG A 237 2.86 -25.87 -9.51
CA ARG A 237 1.69 -26.11 -10.39
C ARG A 237 0.78 -24.89 -10.51
N GLY A 238 0.86 -23.97 -9.57
CA GLY A 238 0.08 -22.72 -9.60
C GLY A 238 0.84 -21.56 -8.96
N ILE A 239 0.58 -20.36 -9.45
CA ILE A 239 1.15 -19.11 -8.94
C ILE A 239 0.01 -18.12 -8.77
N GLY A 240 -0.02 -17.43 -7.63
CA GLY A 240 -0.97 -16.36 -7.36
C GLY A 240 -0.27 -15.12 -6.86
N THR A 241 -0.92 -13.96 -7.02
CA THR A 241 -0.45 -12.70 -6.44
C THR A 241 -1.62 -11.89 -5.88
N VAL A 242 -1.39 -11.19 -4.77
CA VAL A 242 -2.33 -10.21 -4.21
C VAL A 242 -1.58 -8.97 -3.73
N GLN A 243 -2.21 -7.81 -3.84
CA GLN A 243 -1.63 -6.54 -3.39
C GLN A 243 -2.41 -5.95 -2.22
N VAL A 244 -1.66 -5.44 -1.23
CA VAL A 244 -2.19 -4.76 -0.05
C VAL A 244 -1.48 -3.43 0.11
N SER A 245 -2.23 -2.34 0.25
CA SER A 245 -1.69 -0.99 0.41
C SER A 245 -1.58 -0.60 1.89
N TYR A 246 -0.37 -0.33 2.38
CA TYR A 246 -0.12 0.11 3.75
C TYR A 246 0.10 1.61 3.84
N ARG A 247 -0.82 2.31 4.53
CA ARG A 247 -0.73 3.75 4.80
C ARG A 247 0.34 4.03 5.86
N GLN A 248 1.30 4.88 5.49
CA GLN A 248 2.46 5.30 6.25
C GLN A 248 2.14 6.57 7.02
N TRP A 249 1.89 6.44 8.32
CA TRP A 249 1.35 7.50 9.15
C TRP A 249 2.38 8.09 10.14
N VAL A 250 3.48 7.40 10.38
CA VAL A 250 4.46 7.71 11.45
C VAL A 250 5.08 9.10 11.25
N ARG A 251 5.47 9.45 10.02
CA ARG A 251 6.11 10.75 9.73
C ARG A 251 5.16 11.93 9.99
N ASP A 252 3.91 11.80 9.56
CA ASP A 252 2.90 12.85 9.73
C ASP A 252 2.50 13.01 11.20
N TRP A 253 2.45 11.89 11.92
CA TRP A 253 2.30 11.89 13.38
C TRP A 253 3.45 12.63 14.08
N VAL A 254 4.71 12.27 13.78
CA VAL A 254 5.91 12.94 14.32
C VAL A 254 5.85 14.45 14.09
N LYS A 255 5.56 14.88 12.86
CA LYS A 255 5.41 16.31 12.50
C LYS A 255 4.33 16.99 13.32
N THR A 256 3.17 16.34 13.47
CA THR A 256 2.06 16.89 14.26
C THR A 256 2.49 17.10 15.71
N LYS A 257 3.19 16.13 16.32
CA LYS A 257 3.66 16.26 17.71
C LYS A 257 4.66 17.40 17.89
N ILE A 258 5.58 17.59 16.95
CA ILE A 258 6.49 18.74 16.97
C ILE A 258 5.69 20.04 16.92
N VAL A 259 4.75 20.17 15.98
CA VAL A 259 3.94 21.38 15.80
C VAL A 259 3.10 21.69 17.03
N ASP A 260 2.41 20.70 17.58
CA ASP A 260 1.51 20.87 18.72
C ASP A 260 2.30 21.25 19.98
N THR A 261 3.43 20.58 20.24
CA THR A 261 4.32 20.96 21.36
C THR A 261 4.84 22.39 21.20
N VAL A 262 5.34 22.75 20.02
CA VAL A 262 5.91 24.09 19.74
C VAL A 262 4.85 25.21 19.81
N LYS A 263 3.58 24.89 19.53
CA LYS A 263 2.46 25.84 19.66
C LYS A 263 2.06 26.11 21.11
N GLU A 264 2.16 25.11 21.98
CA GLU A 264 1.78 25.25 23.39
C GLU A 264 2.80 26.01 24.25
N ILE A 265 4.02 26.23 23.75
CA ILE A 265 5.08 26.90 24.49
C ILE A 265 5.01 28.41 24.22
N ASP A 266 4.70 29.17 25.26
CA ASP A 266 4.65 30.64 25.21
C ASP A 266 6.03 31.26 25.43
N VAL A 267 6.87 31.14 24.39
CA VAL A 267 8.25 31.65 24.40
C VAL A 267 8.27 33.18 24.54
N SER A 268 7.39 33.88 23.83
CA SER A 268 7.41 35.35 23.78
C SER A 268 7.07 35.97 25.12
N SER A 269 6.04 35.49 25.82
CA SER A 269 5.66 36.00 27.14
C SER A 269 6.78 35.80 28.17
N ARG A 270 7.44 34.63 28.17
CA ARG A 270 8.54 34.33 29.09
C ARG A 270 9.76 35.21 28.84
N VAL A 271 10.17 35.33 27.58
CA VAL A 271 11.29 36.20 27.19
C VAL A 271 10.96 37.64 27.58
N GLY A 272 9.78 38.14 27.23
CA GLY A 272 9.34 39.49 27.58
C GLY A 272 9.33 39.75 29.09
N SER A 273 8.82 38.82 29.90
CA SER A 273 8.80 38.94 31.36
C SER A 273 10.21 39.06 31.96
N LYS A 274 11.14 38.20 31.53
CA LYS A 274 12.53 38.18 32.03
C LYS A 274 13.30 39.42 31.59
N PHE A 275 13.13 39.85 30.34
CA PHE A 275 13.70 41.09 29.83
C PHE A 275 13.11 42.33 30.52
N GLY A 276 11.80 42.35 30.77
CA GLY A 276 11.13 43.44 31.49
C GLY A 276 11.64 43.58 32.92
N ALA A 277 11.86 42.47 33.63
CA ALA A 277 12.46 42.49 34.97
C ALA A 277 13.92 42.97 34.97
N ALA A 278 14.63 42.80 33.85
CA ALA A 278 16.02 43.21 33.69
C ALA A 278 16.19 44.66 33.19
N TRP A 279 15.10 45.30 32.77
CA TRP A 279 15.12 46.66 32.22
C TRP A 279 15.18 47.71 33.33
N ASN A 280 16.20 48.57 33.27
CA ASN A 280 16.29 49.76 34.11
C ASN A 280 15.74 50.97 33.34
N GLY A 281 14.50 51.38 33.67
CA GLY A 281 13.84 52.50 33.02
C GLY A 281 14.51 53.86 33.23
N GLU A 282 15.25 54.04 34.34
CA GLU A 282 15.97 55.29 34.63
C GLU A 282 17.27 55.39 33.81
N GLN A 283 18.01 54.29 33.74
CA GLN A 283 19.27 54.21 32.99
C GLN A 283 19.07 53.94 31.50
N LYS A 284 17.83 53.60 31.09
CA LYS A 284 17.47 53.13 29.75
C LYS A 284 18.40 52.01 29.27
N ASP A 285 18.70 51.07 30.16
CA ASP A 285 19.68 50.02 29.93
C ASP A 285 19.23 48.69 30.54
N LEU A 286 19.79 47.60 30.05
CA LEU A 286 19.61 46.26 30.61
C LEU A 286 20.62 46.01 31.73
N ASN A 287 20.20 45.29 32.76
CA ASN A 287 21.11 44.84 33.81
C ASN A 287 22.24 43.97 33.20
N VAL A 288 23.49 44.37 33.44
CA VAL A 288 24.69 43.69 32.89
C VAL A 288 24.78 42.23 33.34
N ASN A 289 24.33 41.89 34.55
CA ASN A 289 24.31 40.51 35.04
C ASN A 289 23.26 39.67 34.29
N PHE A 290 22.11 40.26 33.94
CA PHE A 290 21.12 39.58 33.10
C PHE A 290 21.66 39.28 31.70
N VAL A 291 22.38 40.22 31.09
CA VAL A 291 22.99 40.03 29.77
C VAL A 291 24.03 38.90 29.78
N LYS A 292 24.75 38.72 30.90
CA LYS A 292 25.78 37.68 31.03
C LYS A 292 25.24 36.31 31.42
N GLU A 293 24.30 36.24 32.35
CA GLU A 293 23.89 34.99 33.01
C GLU A 293 22.39 34.69 32.84
N GLY A 294 21.54 35.71 32.83
CA GLY A 294 20.07 35.54 32.81
C GLY A 294 19.50 34.92 31.53
N ILE A 295 20.28 34.90 30.44
CA ILE A 295 19.89 34.19 29.20
C ILE A 295 19.89 32.67 29.41
N GLY A 296 20.81 32.14 30.22
CA GLY A 296 20.84 30.72 30.55
C GLY A 296 19.56 30.29 31.25
N ASP A 297 19.08 31.10 32.20
CA ASP A 297 17.84 30.85 32.93
C ASP A 297 16.61 30.83 32.01
N ILE A 298 16.52 31.75 31.04
CA ILE A 298 15.44 31.76 30.04
C ILE A 298 15.41 30.43 29.28
N TYR A 299 16.58 29.98 28.81
CA TYR A 299 16.68 28.73 28.06
C TYR A 299 16.37 27.51 28.91
N SER A 300 16.82 27.48 30.17
CA SER A 300 16.50 26.42 31.11
C SER A 300 14.99 26.35 31.40
N ASP A 301 14.36 27.49 31.68
CA ASP A 301 12.93 27.58 31.95
C ASP A 301 12.10 27.12 30.74
N VAL A 302 12.45 27.60 29.54
CA VAL A 302 11.79 27.23 28.29
C VAL A 302 12.02 25.75 27.96
N ALA A 303 13.21 25.21 28.21
CA ALA A 303 13.52 23.80 27.98
C ALA A 303 12.72 22.87 28.90
N ALA A 304 12.66 23.19 30.21
CA ALA A 304 11.91 22.40 31.18
C ALA A 304 10.41 22.35 30.83
N GLU A 305 9.83 23.50 30.45
CA GLU A 305 8.44 23.54 29.96
C GLU A 305 8.27 22.73 28.67
N SER A 306 9.19 22.90 27.71
CA SER A 306 9.15 22.18 26.43
C SER A 306 9.17 20.67 26.63
N GLN A 307 10.00 20.18 27.54
CA GLN A 307 10.07 18.76 27.88
C GLN A 307 8.76 18.29 28.52
N GLY A 308 8.25 19.02 29.51
CA GLY A 308 6.98 18.67 30.16
C GLY A 308 5.79 18.67 29.19
N LYS A 309 5.74 19.61 28.24
CA LYS A 309 4.74 19.66 27.18
C LYS A 309 4.90 18.54 26.16
N LEU A 310 6.13 18.23 25.78
CA LEU A 310 6.43 17.14 24.86
C LEU A 310 5.97 15.80 25.44
N VAL A 311 6.33 15.50 26.70
CA VAL A 311 5.93 14.25 27.37
C VAL A 311 4.40 14.11 27.37
N LYS A 312 3.67 15.18 27.71
CA LYS A 312 2.19 15.18 27.67
C LYS A 312 1.61 14.95 26.27
N GLN A 313 2.30 15.37 25.22
CA GLN A 313 1.87 15.21 23.84
C GLN A 313 2.14 13.81 23.28
N LEU A 314 3.20 13.15 23.75
CA LEU A 314 3.60 11.82 23.28
C LEU A 314 2.91 10.69 24.02
N PHE A 315 2.80 10.79 25.34
CA PHE A 315 2.42 9.68 26.20
C PHE A 315 1.03 9.85 26.83
N THR A 316 0.34 8.73 27.04
CA THR A 316 -0.97 8.68 27.69
C THR A 316 -0.90 9.08 29.16
N ASP A 317 0.15 8.62 29.84
CA ASP A 317 0.33 8.76 31.29
C ASP A 317 1.60 9.53 31.65
N VAL A 318 1.79 9.77 32.95
CA VAL A 318 3.05 10.30 33.48
C VAL A 318 4.13 9.23 33.33
N VAL A 319 5.21 9.59 32.64
CA VAL A 319 6.30 8.68 32.29
C VAL A 319 7.52 9.00 33.14
N SER A 320 8.20 7.96 33.65
CA SER A 320 9.47 8.12 34.37
C SER A 320 10.60 8.50 33.41
N ASP A 321 11.69 9.10 33.91
CA ASP A 321 12.84 9.44 33.07
C ASP A 321 13.47 8.20 32.39
N ASP A 322 13.48 7.06 33.08
CA ASP A 322 13.94 5.78 32.52
C ASP A 322 13.09 5.31 31.35
N ASP A 323 11.78 5.57 31.39
CA ASP A 323 10.86 5.22 30.32
C ASP A 323 10.92 6.18 29.14
N LEU A 324 11.33 7.44 29.35
CA LEU A 324 11.61 8.37 28.24
C LEU A 324 12.75 7.85 27.36
N GLY A 325 13.76 7.23 27.96
CA GLY A 325 14.88 6.60 27.26
C GLY A 325 14.44 5.44 26.34
N LYS A 326 13.27 4.85 26.57
CA LYS A 326 12.71 3.74 25.76
C LYS A 326 11.97 4.21 24.52
N ALA A 327 11.72 5.50 24.35
CA ALA A 327 10.95 6.04 23.22
C ALA A 327 11.66 5.89 21.84
N GLY A 328 12.93 5.44 21.85
CA GLY A 328 13.68 5.09 20.64
C GLY A 328 13.97 6.26 19.71
N ALA A 329 14.26 5.94 18.45
CA ALA A 329 14.59 6.94 17.42
C ALA A 329 13.48 7.95 17.18
N ALA A 330 12.20 7.55 17.27
CA ALA A 330 11.07 8.46 17.11
C ALA A 330 11.05 9.51 18.22
N GLY A 331 11.14 9.08 19.48
CA GLY A 331 11.20 9.99 20.63
C GLY A 331 12.37 10.97 20.55
N GLN A 332 13.58 10.46 20.25
CA GLN A 332 14.77 11.30 20.09
C GLN A 332 14.62 12.33 18.97
N SER A 333 14.07 11.93 17.82
CA SER A 333 13.95 12.81 16.66
C SER A 333 12.92 13.91 16.92
N ILE A 334 11.78 13.57 17.55
CA ILE A 334 10.79 14.57 17.98
C ILE A 334 11.42 15.53 19.00
N ALA A 335 12.10 14.99 20.01
CA ALA A 335 12.74 15.75 21.07
C ALA A 335 13.77 16.76 20.53
N GLN A 336 14.64 16.32 19.61
CA GLN A 336 15.62 17.18 18.94
C GLN A 336 14.96 18.24 18.07
N ALA A 337 13.93 17.87 17.30
CA ALA A 337 13.20 18.81 16.46
C ALA A 337 12.47 19.87 17.29
N VAL A 338 11.82 19.49 18.39
CA VAL A 338 11.18 20.43 19.33
C VAL A 338 12.22 21.37 19.93
N ALA A 339 13.33 20.86 20.47
CA ALA A 339 14.40 21.69 21.03
C ALA A 339 14.92 22.71 20.00
N SER A 340 15.16 22.29 18.76
CA SER A 340 15.59 23.17 17.67
C SER A 340 14.57 24.27 17.36
N GLN A 341 13.29 23.93 17.20
CA GLN A 341 12.22 24.89 16.88
C GLN A 341 11.99 25.88 18.03
N VAL A 342 12.00 25.41 19.27
CA VAL A 342 11.85 26.25 20.45
C VAL A 342 13.05 27.19 20.60
N GLY A 343 14.27 26.71 20.38
CA GLY A 343 15.47 27.54 20.36
C GLY A 343 15.44 28.63 19.29
N GLN A 344 14.93 28.32 18.09
CA GLN A 344 14.73 29.31 17.04
C GLN A 344 13.70 30.39 17.44
N LYS A 345 12.55 29.97 18.00
CA LYS A 345 11.54 30.90 18.52
C LYS A 345 12.10 31.78 19.65
N THR A 346 12.91 31.21 20.54
CA THR A 346 13.52 31.94 21.67
C THR A 346 14.50 32.99 21.16
N ASN A 347 15.37 32.62 20.23
CA ASN A 347 16.25 33.55 19.52
C ASN A 347 15.49 34.68 18.84
N GLN A 348 14.36 34.38 18.20
CA GLN A 348 13.54 35.39 17.54
C GLN A 348 12.88 36.33 18.55
N ALA A 349 12.29 35.79 19.61
CA ALA A 349 11.68 36.59 20.68
C ALA A 349 12.70 37.53 21.35
N VAL A 350 13.91 37.03 21.63
CA VAL A 350 15.01 37.82 22.17
C VAL A 350 15.39 38.98 21.24
N LYS A 351 15.50 38.73 19.93
CA LYS A 351 15.79 39.79 18.94
C LYS A 351 14.68 40.84 18.93
N THR A 352 13.42 40.41 18.99
CA THR A 352 12.27 41.31 19.07
C THR A 352 12.33 42.18 20.32
N GLU A 353 12.61 41.60 21.49
CA GLU A 353 12.69 42.38 22.73
C GLU A 353 13.83 43.39 22.75
N ILE A 354 15.03 43.02 22.27
CA ILE A 354 16.15 43.96 22.15
C ILE A 354 15.77 45.12 21.20
N SER A 355 15.06 44.82 20.11
CA SER A 355 14.55 45.85 19.21
C SER A 355 13.51 46.75 19.90
N ASN A 356 12.64 46.19 20.73
CA ASN A 356 11.66 46.94 21.53
C ASN A 356 12.36 47.91 22.49
N PHE A 357 13.40 47.48 23.21
CA PHE A 357 14.16 48.37 24.11
C PHE A 357 14.94 49.44 23.35
N THR A 358 15.46 49.11 22.17
CA THR A 358 16.09 50.12 21.29
C THR A 358 15.10 51.24 20.95
N ASN A 359 13.83 50.89 20.69
CA ASN A 359 12.77 51.88 20.47
C ASN A 359 12.38 52.64 21.76
N GLN A 360 12.59 52.05 22.94
CA GLN A 360 12.38 52.69 24.25
C GLN A 360 13.57 53.54 24.72
N GLY A 361 14.63 53.64 23.92
CA GLY A 361 15.77 54.53 24.17
C GLY A 361 17.06 53.84 24.62
N LEU A 362 17.16 52.51 24.50
CA LEU A 362 18.44 51.81 24.61
C LEU A 362 19.38 52.26 23.48
N ASP A 363 20.63 52.58 23.83
CA ASP A 363 21.65 52.97 22.85
C ASP A 363 21.87 51.88 21.80
N LYS A 364 21.92 52.26 20.52
CA LYS A 364 22.02 51.33 19.39
C LYS A 364 23.32 50.52 19.39
N SER A 365 24.43 51.12 19.81
CA SER A 365 25.73 50.43 19.88
C SER A 365 25.72 49.39 21.01
N ARG A 366 25.14 49.74 22.16
CA ARG A 366 24.91 48.80 23.27
C ARG A 366 23.94 47.68 22.90
N ALA A 367 22.82 48.01 22.24
CA ALA A 367 21.86 47.03 21.74
C ALA A 367 22.52 46.01 20.81
N ALA A 368 23.39 46.45 19.88
CA ALA A 368 24.16 45.56 19.02
C ALA A 368 25.14 44.67 19.80
N GLY A 369 25.80 45.22 20.83
CA GLY A 369 26.68 44.48 21.72
C GLY A 369 25.96 43.41 22.54
N TYR A 370 24.79 43.75 23.09
CA TYR A 370 23.90 42.81 23.79
C TYR A 370 23.38 41.75 22.84
N GLN A 371 22.90 42.13 21.66
CA GLN A 371 22.43 41.17 20.67
C GLN A 371 23.53 40.17 20.31
N LYS A 372 24.77 40.60 20.09
CA LYS A 372 25.89 39.69 19.80
C LYS A 372 26.17 38.73 20.97
N THR A 373 26.27 39.26 22.19
CA THR A 373 26.57 38.48 23.39
C THR A 373 25.46 37.49 23.70
N ILE A 374 24.22 37.96 23.69
CA ILE A 374 23.03 37.17 23.96
C ILE A 374 22.86 36.09 22.90
N LEU A 375 23.06 36.38 21.61
CA LEU A 375 22.96 35.35 20.57
C LEU A 375 24.05 34.27 20.70
N GLN A 376 25.26 34.63 21.14
CA GLN A 376 26.31 33.65 21.40
C GLN A 376 25.95 32.74 22.58
N SER A 377 25.55 33.31 23.72
CA SER A 377 25.10 32.54 24.89
C SER A 377 23.85 31.70 24.59
N SER A 378 22.94 32.25 23.80
CA SER A 378 21.72 31.62 23.33
C SER A 378 21.99 30.39 22.45
N ASN A 379 22.96 30.47 21.54
CA ASN A 379 23.36 29.32 20.72
C ASN A 379 24.00 28.21 21.56
N GLN A 380 24.80 28.56 22.58
CA GLN A 380 25.39 27.60 23.51
C GLN A 380 24.32 26.94 24.39
N ALA A 381 23.39 27.74 24.93
CA ALA A 381 22.27 27.23 25.73
C ALA A 381 21.35 26.32 24.92
N ASN A 382 21.02 26.70 23.67
CA ASN A 382 20.22 25.87 22.77
C ASN A 382 20.90 24.53 22.45
N ALA A 383 22.22 24.53 22.25
CA ALA A 383 22.97 23.29 22.08
C ALA A 383 22.92 22.39 23.33
N GLY A 384 23.04 22.98 24.52
CA GLY A 384 22.89 22.27 25.79
C GLY A 384 21.49 21.66 25.98
N VAL A 385 20.45 22.41 25.63
CA VAL A 385 19.06 21.93 25.67
C VAL A 385 18.84 20.78 24.69
N SER A 386 19.30 20.93 23.44
CA SER A 386 19.22 19.85 22.44
C SER A 386 19.95 18.59 22.90
N GLN A 387 21.11 18.74 23.53
CA GLN A 387 21.86 17.63 24.10
C GLN A 387 21.12 17.00 25.30
N GLY A 388 20.53 17.80 26.19
CA GLY A 388 19.73 17.32 27.31
C GLY A 388 18.51 16.50 26.86
N PHE A 389 17.78 16.97 25.85
CA PHE A 389 16.69 16.22 25.21
C PHE A 389 17.21 14.92 24.60
N LYS A 390 18.36 14.96 23.91
CA LYS A 390 18.97 13.75 23.37
C LYS A 390 19.36 12.74 24.46
N MET A 391 19.84 13.19 25.61
CA MET A 391 20.16 12.31 26.74
C MET A 391 18.89 11.71 27.34
N ALA A 392 17.86 12.52 27.59
CA ALA A 392 16.59 12.08 28.17
C ALA A 392 15.87 11.01 27.32
N PHE A 393 15.91 11.15 26.00
CA PHE A 393 15.28 10.19 25.07
C PHE A 393 16.27 9.14 24.52
N GLY A 394 17.55 9.21 24.88
CA GLY A 394 18.63 8.41 24.27
C GLY A 394 19.41 7.49 25.19
N SER A 395 19.22 7.59 26.50
CA SER A 395 19.93 6.77 27.48
C SER A 395 19.52 5.27 27.49
N GLY A 396 18.43 4.89 26.82
CA GLY A 396 17.85 3.54 26.90
C GLY A 396 18.26 2.53 25.83
N GLY A 397 19.12 2.88 24.87
CA GLY A 397 19.40 1.97 23.74
C GLY A 397 20.81 2.13 23.18
N GLY A 398 21.70 1.21 23.57
CA GLY A 398 22.96 0.99 22.86
C GLY A 398 22.67 0.68 21.40
N PHE A 399 22.90 1.67 20.54
CA PHE A 399 23.07 1.46 19.11
C PHE A 399 24.34 0.63 18.93
N ASN A 400 24.20 -0.69 18.92
CA ASN A 400 25.27 -1.58 18.50
C ASN A 400 25.37 -1.46 16.97
N VAL A 401 26.14 -0.46 16.52
CA VAL A 401 26.64 -0.41 15.14
C VAL A 401 27.77 -1.43 15.07
N GLY A 402 27.40 -2.70 15.04
CA GLY A 402 28.32 -3.80 14.72
C GLY A 402 28.59 -3.79 13.22
N GLY A 403 29.87 -3.79 12.86
CA GLY A 403 30.36 -3.85 11.48
C GLY A 403 30.27 -5.21 10.82
#